data_AF-A0A6A8ALK1-F1
#
_entry.id   AF-A0A6A8ALK1-F1
#
_cell.length_a   1.000
_cell.length_b   1.000
_cell.length_c   1.000
_cell.angle_alpha   90.00
_cell.angle_beta   90.00
_cell.angle_gamma   90.00
#
_symmetry.space_group_name_H-M   'P 1'
#
loop_
_entity.id
_entity.type
_entity.pdbx_description
1 polymer ?
#
loop_
_entity_poly.entity_id
_entity_poly.type
_entity_poly.pdbx_seq_one_letter_code
_entity_poly.pdbx_strand_id
1 'polypeptide(L)'
;MRNNKNIKGRITAVLFAVVMIGSVLAALASASISPDTVKAELSPCESITVVKEVTIPELPPKADVVFAFDLTGSMGGIIGAAKSNASEIMTALDATGVDINYGVMSYMDYPDRYDSCGYNRTYGSGRDYAYSLNESLTSDRTAVENAINALSLGSGGDGPQDYTRIFYESYADPSVGWRSGAKRILINFGDNVPHDCNLNEGVTTGTWSTGADPGRNETILDADDLDLQTVLAAMNASGVTLIECHTADWTTPSGLSVLDYWDYWTGITGGGVYITTAGTLVDDVVAAVNAGLTVPKVNGLHLEASSGFESWVSSVPVKYDEVNPGETVTFEETIHVPDGTVSGVYTFTVSAMDNKGVSYGDQSVTITVIVNEPPDISDAHPSIDCLWPPNHKFVDITIEGVTDPDGDNVTITITNITSDEPTASIDGAGGDKHAPDADGVGTDTASVRAERSGNEDGRVYEITFLASDGINEPVVGTVQVKVPYDQSGECVSIDSGQNYDATQIN
;
A
#
# COMPACT_ATOMS: atom_id res chain seq x y z
N MET A 1 17.21 22.27 -63.69
CA MET A 1 17.08 20.90 -64.20
C MET A 1 17.26 19.94 -63.03
N ARG A 2 16.25 19.10 -62.79
CA ARG A 2 16.19 17.90 -61.92
C ARG A 2 17.18 17.80 -60.76
N ASN A 3 16.66 17.73 -59.54
CA ASN A 3 17.15 16.74 -58.58
C ASN A 3 16.03 16.29 -57.63
N ASN A 4 15.61 15.04 -57.83
CA ASN A 4 14.85 14.22 -56.90
C ASN A 4 15.61 14.11 -55.58
N LYS A 5 14.95 14.41 -54.46
CA LYS A 5 15.23 13.74 -53.19
C LYS A 5 13.93 13.19 -52.64
N ASN A 6 13.78 11.88 -52.78
CA ASN A 6 12.85 11.04 -52.06
C ASN A 6 13.02 11.29 -50.54
N ILE A 7 11.99 11.80 -49.89
CA ILE A 7 11.81 11.62 -48.44
C ILE A 7 10.63 10.67 -48.30
N LYS A 8 10.95 9.44 -47.88
CA LYS A 8 9.99 8.41 -47.53
C LYS A 8 9.26 8.85 -46.27
N GLY A 9 8.06 9.41 -46.41
CA GLY A 9 7.11 9.48 -45.30
C GLY A 9 6.72 8.05 -44.92
N ARG A 10 6.96 7.66 -43.67
CA ARG A 10 6.36 6.44 -43.12
C ARG A 10 4.88 6.75 -42.90
N ILE A 11 4.07 6.57 -43.95
CA ILE A 11 2.62 6.44 -43.81
C ILE A 11 2.41 5.04 -43.24
N THR A 12 2.23 4.95 -41.93
CA THR A 12 1.69 3.74 -41.32
C THR A 12 0.20 3.74 -41.63
N ALA A 13 -0.16 3.13 -42.77
CA ALA A 13 -1.56 2.84 -43.08
C ALA A 13 -2.06 1.82 -42.06
N VAL A 14 -2.82 2.27 -41.06
CA VAL A 14 -3.58 1.40 -40.18
C VAL A 14 -4.75 0.85 -40.99
N LEU A 15 -4.59 -0.39 -41.44
CA LEU A 15 -5.64 -1.15 -42.10
C LEU A 15 -6.68 -1.50 -41.02
N PHE A 16 -7.86 -0.88 -41.06
CA PHE A 16 -8.98 -1.24 -40.20
C PHE A 16 -9.44 -2.67 -40.53
N ALA A 17 -8.96 -3.62 -39.74
CA ALA A 17 -9.60 -4.92 -39.64
C ALA A 17 -10.83 -4.74 -38.73
N VAL A 18 -12.03 -4.89 -39.30
CA VAL A 18 -13.25 -5.09 -38.52
C VAL A 18 -13.11 -6.46 -37.85
N VAL A 19 -12.52 -6.47 -36.66
CA VAL A 19 -12.54 -7.62 -35.77
C VAL A 19 -13.88 -7.56 -35.06
N MET A 20 -14.81 -8.43 -35.45
CA MET A 20 -15.93 -8.81 -34.60
C MET A 20 -15.33 -9.42 -33.33
N ILE A 21 -15.23 -8.64 -32.27
CA ILE A 21 -14.76 -9.11 -30.97
C ILE A 21 -15.85 -10.05 -30.43
N GLY A 22 -15.64 -11.34 -30.63
CA GLY A 22 -16.28 -12.34 -29.79
C GLY A 22 -15.82 -12.09 -28.35
N SER A 23 -16.77 -11.74 -27.50
CA SER A 23 -16.58 -11.46 -26.08
C SER A 23 -16.01 -12.67 -25.36
N VAL A 24 -14.68 -12.73 -25.26
CA VAL A 24 -13.99 -13.36 -24.14
C VAL A 24 -13.69 -12.20 -23.20
N LEU A 25 -14.57 -11.95 -22.22
CA LEU A 25 -14.24 -11.10 -21.08
C LEU A 25 -13.08 -11.78 -20.34
N ALA A 26 -11.84 -11.43 -20.70
CA ALA A 26 -10.77 -11.50 -19.73
C ALA A 26 -11.15 -10.49 -18.65
N ALA A 27 -11.42 -10.96 -17.43
CA ALA A 27 -11.67 -10.06 -16.32
C ALA A 27 -10.44 -9.15 -16.18
N LEU A 28 -10.64 -7.84 -16.32
CA LEU A 28 -9.60 -6.85 -16.04
C LEU A 28 -9.11 -7.11 -14.61
N ALA A 29 -7.81 -7.34 -14.44
CA ALA A 29 -7.24 -7.54 -13.13
C ALA A 29 -7.43 -6.25 -12.31
N SER A 30 -8.05 -6.37 -11.15
CA SER A 30 -8.18 -5.26 -10.21
C SER A 30 -6.89 -5.08 -9.41
N ALA A 31 -6.67 -3.88 -8.89
CA ALA A 31 -5.58 -3.61 -7.96
C ALA A 31 -5.69 -4.58 -6.79
N SER A 32 -4.61 -5.30 -6.49
CA SER A 32 -4.63 -6.28 -5.41
C SER A 32 -3.27 -6.50 -4.81
N ILE A 33 -3.29 -6.93 -3.55
CA ILE A 33 -2.13 -7.39 -2.80
C ILE A 33 -2.43 -8.80 -2.26
N SER A 34 -1.48 -9.73 -2.42
CA SER A 34 -1.66 -11.14 -2.04
C SER A 34 -0.40 -11.69 -1.35
N PRO A 35 -0.52 -12.37 -0.20
CA PRO A 35 -1.76 -12.53 0.58
C PRO A 35 -2.24 -11.20 1.16
N ASP A 36 -3.55 -11.00 1.23
CA ASP A 36 -4.19 -9.82 1.83
C ASP A 36 -4.21 -9.86 3.37
N THR A 37 -3.85 -11.01 3.95
CA THR A 37 -3.81 -11.25 5.39
C THR A 37 -2.56 -12.04 5.76
N VAL A 38 -1.85 -11.60 6.80
CA VAL A 38 -0.76 -12.35 7.42
C VAL A 38 -1.00 -12.45 8.92
N LYS A 39 -0.81 -13.66 9.46
CA LYS A 39 -0.86 -13.94 10.90
C LYS A 39 0.33 -14.78 11.30
N ALA A 40 1.00 -14.41 12.38
CA ALA A 40 2.11 -15.16 12.94
C ALA A 40 2.23 -14.95 14.45
N GLU A 41 2.88 -15.91 15.10
CA GLU A 41 3.33 -15.81 16.48
C GLU A 41 4.85 -15.68 16.44
N LEU A 42 5.40 -14.65 17.10
CA LEU A 42 6.81 -14.30 17.02
C LEU A 42 7.33 -13.84 18.38
N SER A 43 8.55 -14.22 18.71
CA SER A 43 9.28 -13.67 19.86
C SER A 43 9.91 -12.31 19.51
N PRO A 44 10.30 -11.49 20.51
CA PRO A 44 11.15 -10.33 20.25
C PRO A 44 12.41 -10.70 19.47
N CYS A 45 12.80 -9.85 18.52
CA CYS A 45 13.87 -10.05 17.53
C CYS A 45 13.62 -11.15 16.49
N GLU A 46 12.49 -11.86 16.51
CA GLU A 46 12.15 -12.83 15.49
C GLU A 46 11.54 -12.15 14.25
N SER A 47 11.65 -12.82 13.11
CA SER A 47 11.10 -12.35 11.85
C SER A 47 10.47 -13.47 11.04
N ILE A 48 9.48 -13.12 10.23
CA ILE A 48 9.01 -13.95 9.11
C ILE A 48 9.24 -13.23 7.79
N THR A 49 9.34 -14.02 6.72
CA THR A 49 9.34 -13.52 5.34
C THR A 49 8.11 -14.02 4.61
N VAL A 50 7.44 -13.13 3.89
CA VAL A 50 6.24 -13.40 3.10
C VAL A 50 6.48 -12.92 1.68
N VAL A 51 6.28 -13.80 0.70
CA VAL A 51 6.26 -13.38 -0.70
C VAL A 51 4.93 -12.67 -0.97
N LYS A 52 5.02 -11.42 -1.39
CA LYS A 52 3.92 -10.51 -1.62
C LYS A 52 3.76 -10.26 -3.11
N GLU A 53 2.63 -10.62 -3.69
CA GLU A 53 2.29 -10.25 -5.06
C GLU A 53 1.43 -8.98 -5.04
N VAL A 54 1.84 -7.97 -5.80
CA VAL A 54 1.09 -6.72 -6.01
C VAL A 54 0.74 -6.61 -7.48
N THR A 55 -0.54 -6.53 -7.80
CA THR A 55 -1.04 -6.39 -9.17
C THR A 55 -1.49 -4.97 -9.42
N ILE A 56 -0.93 -4.33 -10.44
CA ILE A 56 -1.34 -3.02 -10.91
C ILE A 56 -2.50 -3.20 -11.89
N PRO A 57 -3.64 -2.52 -11.70
CA PRO A 57 -4.75 -2.66 -12.63
C PRO A 57 -4.43 -2.01 -13.97
N GLU A 58 -5.01 -2.52 -15.05
CA GLU A 58 -4.85 -1.94 -16.39
C GLU A 58 -5.54 -0.56 -16.49
N LEU A 59 -6.66 -0.41 -15.77
CA LEU A 59 -7.46 0.80 -15.68
C LEU A 59 -7.51 1.28 -14.21
N PRO A 60 -7.67 2.59 -13.96
CA PRO A 60 -7.80 3.11 -12.61
C PRO A 60 -9.08 2.59 -11.97
N PRO A 61 -9.12 2.43 -10.63
CA PRO A 61 -10.33 2.04 -9.94
C PRO A 61 -11.45 3.09 -10.08
N LYS A 62 -11.08 4.35 -10.32
CA LYS A 62 -11.97 5.50 -10.35
C LYS A 62 -11.50 6.56 -11.33
N ALA A 63 -12.42 7.14 -12.09
CA ALA A 63 -12.13 8.24 -13.00
C ALA A 63 -13.25 9.28 -13.01
N ASP A 64 -12.91 10.49 -13.40
CA ASP A 64 -13.84 11.59 -13.57
C ASP A 64 -13.64 12.14 -14.97
N VAL A 65 -14.73 12.30 -15.71
CA VAL A 65 -14.71 12.73 -17.11
C VAL A 65 -15.61 13.95 -17.26
N VAL A 66 -15.03 15.08 -17.64
CA VAL A 66 -15.82 16.28 -17.96
C VAL A 66 -15.87 16.48 -19.47
N PHE A 67 -17.08 16.59 -20.01
CA PHE A 67 -17.32 16.96 -21.40
C PHE A 67 -17.38 18.49 -21.50
N ALA A 68 -16.44 19.10 -22.20
CA ALA A 68 -16.40 20.52 -22.49
C ALA A 68 -16.80 20.77 -23.95
N PHE A 69 -17.89 21.50 -24.15
CA PHE A 69 -18.44 21.78 -25.48
C PHE A 69 -18.21 23.22 -25.92
N ASP A 70 -17.50 23.38 -27.04
CA ASP A 70 -17.58 24.58 -27.86
C ASP A 70 -19.00 24.69 -28.43
N LEU A 71 -19.70 25.77 -28.07
CA LEU A 71 -21.07 26.05 -28.49
C LEU A 71 -21.16 27.04 -29.65
N THR A 72 -20.05 27.35 -30.32
CA THR A 72 -20.09 28.22 -31.51
C THR A 72 -20.79 27.55 -32.68
N GLY A 73 -21.19 28.37 -33.66
CA GLY A 73 -22.13 27.96 -34.70
C GLY A 73 -21.68 26.76 -35.56
N SER A 74 -20.37 26.57 -35.75
CA SER A 74 -19.82 25.45 -36.52
C SER A 74 -19.99 24.09 -35.83
N MET A 75 -20.11 24.09 -34.49
CA MET A 75 -20.18 22.89 -33.66
C MET A 75 -21.57 22.23 -33.63
N GLY A 76 -22.56 22.79 -34.33
CA GLY A 76 -23.94 22.30 -34.32
C GLY A 76 -24.10 20.82 -34.67
N GLY A 77 -23.25 20.28 -35.56
CA GLY A 77 -23.23 18.86 -35.89
C GLY A 77 -22.80 17.98 -34.72
N ILE A 78 -21.71 18.36 -34.04
CA ILE A 78 -21.17 17.64 -32.88
C ILE A 78 -22.14 17.72 -31.70
N ILE A 79 -22.68 18.90 -31.40
CA ILE A 79 -23.64 19.08 -30.31
C ILE A 79 -24.91 18.27 -30.59
N GLY A 80 -25.41 18.27 -31.82
CA GLY A 80 -26.57 17.44 -32.19
C GLY A 80 -26.30 15.95 -31.99
N ALA A 81 -25.10 15.47 -32.34
CA ALA A 81 -24.70 14.09 -32.12
C ALA A 81 -24.50 13.78 -30.64
N ALA A 82 -23.91 14.68 -29.85
CA ALA A 82 -23.70 14.50 -28.41
C ALA A 82 -25.03 14.37 -27.68
N LYS A 83 -25.99 15.26 -27.97
CA LYS A 83 -27.36 15.17 -27.45
C LYS A 83 -28.04 13.84 -27.77
N SER A 84 -27.82 13.33 -28.98
CA SER A 84 -28.46 12.09 -29.43
C SER A 84 -27.84 10.84 -28.81
N ASN A 85 -26.56 10.89 -28.41
CA ASN A 85 -25.78 9.71 -28.04
C ASN A 85 -25.13 9.78 -26.65
N ALA A 86 -25.40 10.81 -25.83
CA ALA A 86 -24.79 10.97 -24.50
C ALA A 86 -24.97 9.73 -23.61
N SER A 87 -26.18 9.16 -23.61
CA SER A 87 -26.50 7.94 -22.86
C SER A 87 -25.69 6.74 -23.35
N GLU A 88 -25.50 6.60 -24.67
CA GLU A 88 -24.72 5.51 -25.27
C GLU A 88 -23.22 5.63 -24.94
N ILE A 89 -22.67 6.83 -25.04
CA ILE A 89 -21.26 7.11 -24.67
C ILE A 89 -21.01 6.74 -23.21
N MET A 90 -21.82 7.25 -22.27
CA MET A 90 -21.65 6.94 -20.86
C MET A 90 -21.84 5.45 -20.57
N THR A 91 -22.79 4.79 -21.24
CA THR A 91 -22.99 3.33 -21.09
C THR A 91 -21.77 2.54 -21.56
N ALA A 92 -21.17 2.93 -22.70
CA ALA A 92 -19.98 2.28 -23.24
C ALA A 92 -18.75 2.47 -22.33
N LEU A 93 -18.60 3.67 -21.75
CA LEU A 93 -17.54 3.96 -20.80
C LEU A 93 -17.73 3.25 -19.46
N ASP A 94 -18.95 3.15 -18.95
CA ASP A 94 -19.26 2.40 -17.73
C ASP A 94 -18.99 0.89 -17.89
N ALA A 95 -19.08 0.37 -19.13
CA ALA A 95 -18.75 -1.02 -19.45
C ALA A 95 -17.25 -1.37 -19.29
N THR A 96 -16.38 -0.36 -19.10
CA THR A 96 -14.96 -0.58 -18.75
C THR A 96 -14.78 -1.14 -17.34
N GLY A 97 -15.78 -1.01 -16.46
CA GLY A 97 -15.70 -1.42 -15.05
C GLY A 97 -15.06 -0.38 -14.13
N VAL A 98 -14.63 0.77 -14.65
CA VAL A 98 -14.13 1.92 -13.86
C VAL A 98 -15.31 2.63 -13.17
N ASP A 99 -15.15 3.05 -11.92
CA ASP A 99 -16.12 3.95 -11.25
C ASP A 99 -16.00 5.37 -11.83
N ILE A 100 -16.86 5.72 -12.79
CA ILE A 100 -16.82 7.01 -13.49
C ILE A 100 -17.91 7.98 -13.01
N ASN A 101 -17.52 9.21 -12.66
CA ASN A 101 -18.43 10.36 -12.62
C ASN A 101 -18.28 11.21 -13.88
N TYR A 102 -19.38 11.80 -14.33
CA TYR A 102 -19.39 12.67 -15.50
C TYR A 102 -19.81 14.09 -15.14
N GLY A 103 -19.25 15.07 -15.83
CA GLY A 103 -19.60 16.48 -15.70
C GLY A 103 -19.72 17.12 -17.08
N VAL A 104 -20.32 18.31 -17.13
CA VAL A 104 -20.51 19.06 -18.37
C VAL A 104 -20.14 20.52 -18.14
N MET A 105 -19.27 21.03 -18.99
CA MET A 105 -19.03 22.46 -19.11
C MET A 105 -19.18 22.89 -20.56
N SER A 106 -19.38 24.18 -20.78
CA SER A 106 -19.52 24.73 -22.11
C SER A 106 -19.02 26.16 -22.16
N TYR A 107 -18.78 26.59 -23.40
CA TYR A 107 -18.19 27.87 -23.70
C TYR A 107 -18.48 28.25 -25.15
N MET A 108 -18.19 29.49 -25.47
CA MET A 108 -18.28 30.02 -26.83
C MET A 108 -17.07 30.91 -27.01
N ASP A 109 -17.18 32.14 -26.53
CA ASP A 109 -16.11 33.11 -26.49
C ASP A 109 -16.51 34.29 -25.59
N TYR A 110 -15.58 35.20 -25.36
CA TYR A 110 -15.78 36.44 -24.62
C TYR A 110 -16.68 37.42 -25.38
N PRO A 111 -17.82 37.88 -24.81
CA PRO A 111 -18.82 38.70 -25.51
C PRO A 111 -18.43 40.18 -25.71
N ASP A 112 -17.16 40.45 -26.03
CA ASP A 112 -16.62 41.80 -26.23
C ASP A 112 -15.55 41.85 -27.35
N ARG A 113 -15.01 43.04 -27.58
CA ARG A 113 -13.98 43.34 -28.57
C ARG A 113 -12.66 43.67 -27.88
N TYR A 114 -11.63 42.93 -28.25
CA TYR A 114 -10.29 43.07 -27.68
C TYR A 114 -9.28 43.55 -28.73
N ASP A 115 -8.24 44.23 -28.24
CA ASP A 115 -7.11 44.73 -29.03
C ASP A 115 -5.82 44.45 -28.27
N SER A 116 -5.21 43.31 -28.54
CA SER A 116 -4.02 42.84 -27.84
C SER A 116 -3.12 42.05 -28.79
N CYS A 117 -1.80 42.12 -28.57
CA CYS A 117 -0.81 41.29 -29.28
C CYS A 117 -0.92 41.32 -30.82
N GLY A 118 -1.32 42.46 -31.40
CA GLY A 118 -1.48 42.62 -32.84
C GLY A 118 -2.76 42.02 -33.43
N TYR A 119 -3.68 41.55 -32.57
CA TYR A 119 -4.96 40.97 -32.92
C TYR A 119 -6.10 41.86 -32.39
N ASN A 120 -6.93 42.34 -33.32
CA ASN A 120 -7.95 43.33 -33.02
C ASN A 120 -9.30 42.89 -33.62
N ARG A 121 -10.11 42.19 -32.82
CA ARG A 121 -11.33 41.50 -33.22
C ARG A 121 -12.39 41.54 -32.13
N THR A 122 -13.64 41.34 -32.54
CA THR A 122 -14.72 40.97 -31.62
C THR A 122 -14.66 39.46 -31.48
N TYR A 123 -14.42 39.01 -30.25
CA TYR A 123 -14.22 37.60 -29.93
C TYR A 123 -15.57 36.87 -29.97
N GLY A 124 -16.53 37.36 -29.18
CA GLY A 124 -17.90 36.85 -29.12
C GLY A 124 -18.96 37.92 -29.33
N SER A 125 -20.17 37.46 -29.64
CA SER A 125 -21.39 38.26 -29.68
C SER A 125 -21.98 38.43 -28.28
N GLY A 126 -22.90 39.39 -28.09
CA GLY A 126 -23.54 39.62 -26.78
C GLY A 126 -24.46 38.49 -26.28
N ARG A 127 -24.58 37.36 -26.99
CA ARG A 127 -25.23 36.13 -26.51
C ARG A 127 -24.24 35.09 -26.02
N ASP A 128 -22.97 35.27 -26.35
CA ASP A 128 -21.91 34.35 -26.00
C ASP A 128 -21.49 34.55 -24.55
N TYR A 129 -20.85 33.54 -24.00
CA TYR A 129 -20.24 33.57 -22.69
C TYR A 129 -18.95 32.75 -22.73
N ALA A 130 -17.99 33.14 -21.91
CA ALA A 130 -16.69 32.47 -21.87
C ALA A 130 -16.76 31.11 -21.15
N TYR A 131 -17.49 31.02 -20.03
CA TYR A 131 -17.53 29.77 -19.26
C TYR A 131 -18.88 29.54 -18.58
N SER A 132 -19.34 28.29 -18.67
CA SER A 132 -20.44 27.79 -17.85
C SER A 132 -20.16 26.35 -17.41
N LEU A 133 -20.14 26.11 -16.10
CA LEU A 133 -20.26 24.77 -15.53
C LEU A 133 -21.74 24.35 -15.56
N ASN A 134 -22.13 23.53 -16.54
CA ASN A 134 -23.52 23.13 -16.72
C ASN A 134 -23.95 22.01 -15.75
N GLU A 135 -23.02 21.11 -15.43
CA GLU A 135 -23.21 20.02 -14.47
C GLU A 135 -21.88 19.69 -13.80
N SER A 136 -21.83 19.76 -12.47
CA SER A 136 -20.70 19.30 -11.68
C SER A 136 -20.53 17.77 -11.81
N LEU A 137 -19.34 17.25 -11.51
CA LEU A 137 -19.09 15.80 -11.55
C LEU A 137 -20.08 15.03 -10.67
N THR A 138 -20.87 14.17 -11.30
CA THR A 138 -21.92 13.39 -10.64
C THR A 138 -21.97 11.95 -11.16
N SER A 139 -22.47 11.04 -10.32
CA SER A 139 -22.79 9.68 -10.75
C SER A 139 -24.17 9.59 -11.44
N ASP A 140 -24.98 10.65 -11.37
CA ASP A 140 -26.31 10.71 -11.98
C ASP A 140 -26.20 10.95 -13.51
N ARG A 141 -26.29 9.85 -14.28
CA ARG A 141 -26.26 9.89 -15.75
C ARG A 141 -27.41 10.71 -16.34
N THR A 142 -28.56 10.74 -15.68
CA THR A 142 -29.72 11.48 -16.17
C THR A 142 -29.50 12.98 -16.03
N ALA A 143 -28.86 13.43 -14.94
CA ALA A 143 -28.49 14.83 -14.78
C ALA A 143 -27.51 15.29 -15.87
N VAL A 144 -26.48 14.49 -16.14
CA VAL A 144 -25.46 14.77 -17.18
C VAL A 144 -26.09 14.80 -18.58
N GLU A 145 -26.94 13.82 -18.91
CA GLU A 145 -27.66 13.78 -20.19
C GLU A 145 -28.58 15.00 -20.35
N ASN A 146 -29.29 15.41 -19.29
CA ASN A 146 -30.13 16.60 -19.30
C ASN A 146 -29.32 17.88 -19.52
N ALA A 147 -28.14 17.98 -18.90
CA ALA A 147 -27.24 19.11 -19.08
C ALA A 147 -26.75 19.22 -20.53
N ILE A 148 -26.32 18.11 -21.15
CA ILE A 148 -25.95 18.06 -22.57
C ILE A 148 -27.14 18.44 -23.46
N ASN A 149 -28.33 17.91 -23.17
CA ASN A 149 -29.55 18.21 -23.93
C ASN A 149 -29.97 19.68 -23.84
N ALA A 150 -29.66 20.37 -22.75
CA ALA A 150 -29.96 21.78 -22.53
C ALA A 150 -29.01 22.75 -23.27
N LEU A 151 -27.85 22.29 -23.76
CA LEU A 151 -26.86 23.15 -24.42
C LEU A 151 -27.46 23.83 -25.66
N SER A 152 -27.15 25.11 -25.87
CA SER A 152 -27.66 25.89 -26.99
C SER A 152 -26.53 26.59 -27.74
N LEU A 153 -26.58 26.53 -29.07
CA LEU A 153 -25.60 27.20 -29.92
C LEU A 153 -25.58 28.72 -29.66
N GLY A 154 -24.38 29.23 -29.47
CA GLY A 154 -24.02 30.63 -29.63
C GLY A 154 -23.61 30.95 -31.05
N SER A 155 -22.77 31.95 -31.21
CA SER A 155 -22.28 32.38 -32.52
C SER A 155 -20.77 32.53 -32.60
N GLY A 156 -20.11 32.89 -31.51
CA GLY A 156 -18.76 33.43 -31.57
C GLY A 156 -18.74 34.78 -32.30
N GLY A 157 -17.56 35.23 -32.69
CA GLY A 157 -17.34 36.52 -33.34
C GLY A 157 -16.13 36.53 -34.27
N ASP A 158 -15.11 35.73 -33.97
CA ASP A 158 -13.98 35.46 -34.83
C ASP A 158 -13.65 33.96 -34.94
N GLY A 159 -12.44 33.63 -35.40
CA GLY A 159 -12.04 32.25 -35.67
C GLY A 159 -11.64 31.49 -34.41
N PRO A 160 -10.59 31.94 -33.70
CA PRO A 160 -10.19 31.36 -32.42
C PRO A 160 -11.33 31.36 -31.41
N GLN A 161 -11.25 30.50 -30.40
CA GLN A 161 -12.21 30.43 -29.30
C GLN A 161 -11.48 30.53 -27.96
N ASP A 162 -12.19 30.57 -26.85
CA ASP A 162 -11.61 30.74 -25.52
C ASP A 162 -11.20 29.42 -24.83
N TYR A 163 -10.66 28.45 -25.59
CA TYR A 163 -10.31 27.14 -25.02
C TYR A 163 -9.35 27.23 -23.82
N THR A 164 -8.44 28.21 -23.82
CA THR A 164 -7.50 28.45 -22.71
C THR A 164 -8.26 28.67 -21.39
N ARG A 165 -9.37 29.43 -21.42
CA ARG A 165 -10.23 29.63 -20.26
C ARG A 165 -10.78 28.32 -19.72
N ILE A 166 -11.18 27.41 -20.58
CA ILE A 166 -11.79 26.13 -20.22
C ILE A 166 -10.78 25.20 -19.57
N PHE A 167 -9.56 25.20 -20.09
CA PHE A 167 -8.47 24.44 -19.51
C PHE A 167 -8.09 24.99 -18.13
N TYR A 168 -8.12 26.31 -17.95
CA TYR A 168 -7.92 26.95 -16.65
C TYR A 168 -9.02 26.56 -15.64
N GLU A 169 -10.29 26.72 -16.02
CA GLU A 169 -11.42 26.41 -15.14
C GLU A 169 -11.48 24.93 -14.76
N SER A 170 -10.96 24.03 -15.62
CA SER A 170 -10.90 22.60 -15.33
C SER A 170 -10.19 22.26 -14.03
N TYR A 171 -9.20 23.05 -13.58
CA TYR A 171 -8.54 22.85 -12.29
C TYR A 171 -8.75 24.02 -11.30
N ALA A 172 -9.13 25.20 -11.79
CA ALA A 172 -9.29 26.41 -10.98
C ALA A 172 -10.72 26.61 -10.44
N ASP A 173 -11.74 25.98 -11.03
CA ASP A 173 -13.10 25.99 -10.48
C ASP A 173 -13.30 24.79 -9.52
N PRO A 174 -13.35 25.01 -8.19
CA PRO A 174 -13.60 23.92 -7.24
C PRO A 174 -14.98 23.29 -7.40
N SER A 175 -15.94 23.97 -8.04
CA SER A 175 -17.29 23.46 -8.29
C SER A 175 -17.34 22.35 -9.34
N VAL A 176 -16.27 22.16 -10.14
CA VAL A 176 -16.14 20.98 -11.03
C VAL A 176 -16.26 19.68 -10.21
N GLY A 177 -15.66 19.65 -9.01
CA GLY A 177 -15.91 18.59 -8.04
C GLY A 177 -15.09 17.31 -8.23
N TRP A 178 -13.85 17.41 -8.71
CA TRP A 178 -12.96 16.26 -8.88
C TRP A 178 -12.84 15.44 -7.60
N ARG A 179 -13.13 14.14 -7.70
CA ARG A 179 -13.03 13.21 -6.58
C ARG A 179 -11.56 12.93 -6.26
N SER A 180 -11.25 12.81 -4.97
CA SER A 180 -9.92 12.39 -4.53
C SER A 180 -9.59 11.00 -5.09
N GLY A 181 -8.34 10.82 -5.54
CA GLY A 181 -7.83 9.57 -6.12
C GLY A 181 -8.38 9.20 -7.50
N ALA A 182 -9.28 10.00 -8.09
CA ALA A 182 -9.82 9.73 -9.43
C ALA A 182 -8.84 10.21 -10.52
N LYS A 183 -8.73 9.43 -11.61
CA LYS A 183 -8.13 9.90 -12.87
C LYS A 183 -9.00 11.01 -13.45
N ARG A 184 -8.43 12.20 -13.67
CA ARG A 184 -9.16 13.39 -14.12
C ARG A 184 -8.98 13.59 -15.62
N ILE A 185 -10.07 13.59 -16.39
CA ILE A 185 -10.05 13.73 -17.84
C ILE A 185 -10.99 14.87 -18.23
N LEU A 186 -10.47 15.84 -18.96
CA LEU A 186 -11.24 16.86 -19.66
C LEU A 186 -11.28 16.50 -21.14
N ILE A 187 -12.46 16.28 -21.70
CA ILE A 187 -12.65 16.11 -23.14
C ILE A 187 -13.16 17.42 -23.69
N ASN A 188 -12.37 18.05 -24.54
CA ASN A 188 -12.74 19.25 -25.25
C ASN A 188 -13.26 18.90 -26.64
N PHE A 189 -14.47 19.35 -26.97
CA PHE A 189 -15.02 19.27 -28.33
C PHE A 189 -14.86 20.63 -28.98
N GLY A 190 -13.94 20.76 -29.92
CA GLY A 190 -13.64 22.02 -30.62
C GLY A 190 -13.32 21.81 -32.10
N ASP A 191 -13.17 22.92 -32.83
CA ASP A 191 -12.80 22.92 -34.26
C ASP A 191 -11.79 24.01 -34.64
N ASN A 192 -11.31 24.79 -33.66
CA ASN A 192 -10.39 25.90 -33.90
C ASN A 192 -9.14 25.86 -33.00
N VAL A 193 -8.54 27.03 -32.75
CA VAL A 193 -7.43 27.23 -31.80
C VAL A 193 -7.80 28.23 -30.70
N PRO A 194 -7.12 28.24 -29.54
CA PRO A 194 -7.39 29.21 -28.49
C PRO A 194 -6.93 30.64 -28.83
N HIS A 195 -7.46 31.62 -28.08
CA HIS A 195 -6.82 32.91 -27.89
C HIS A 195 -5.52 32.78 -27.08
N ASP A 196 -4.41 33.24 -27.66
CA ASP A 196 -3.11 33.38 -27.02
C ASP A 196 -2.20 34.36 -27.81
N CYS A 197 -1.30 35.07 -27.14
CA CYS A 197 -0.38 36.04 -27.77
C CYS A 197 0.77 35.37 -28.54
N ASN A 198 1.06 34.11 -28.24
CA ASN A 198 2.23 33.34 -28.63
C ASN A 198 1.81 31.88 -28.87
N LEU A 199 0.64 31.70 -29.48
CA LEU A 199 -0.07 30.44 -29.64
C LEU A 199 0.84 29.26 -30.08
N ASN A 200 1.78 29.53 -30.98
CA ASN A 200 2.69 28.53 -31.55
C ASN A 200 3.93 28.22 -30.71
N GLU A 201 4.03 28.76 -29.49
CA GLU A 201 5.12 28.49 -28.58
C GLU A 201 5.24 26.99 -28.31
N GLY A 202 6.47 26.48 -28.40
CA GLY A 202 6.77 25.05 -28.25
C GLY A 202 6.51 24.19 -29.50
N VAL A 203 5.68 24.64 -30.44
CA VAL A 203 5.35 23.91 -31.68
C VAL A 203 6.32 24.27 -32.82
N THR A 204 6.47 25.56 -33.11
CA THR A 204 7.31 26.04 -34.21
C THR A 204 7.88 27.43 -33.94
N THR A 205 8.91 27.82 -34.70
CA THR A 205 9.54 29.14 -34.56
C THR A 205 8.70 30.25 -35.17
N GLY A 206 8.78 31.46 -34.60
CA GLY A 206 8.00 32.62 -35.00
C GLY A 206 6.94 32.95 -33.96
N THR A 207 6.10 33.94 -34.23
CA THR A 207 4.98 34.30 -33.35
C THR A 207 3.70 34.34 -34.16
N TRP A 208 2.76 33.50 -33.79
CA TRP A 208 1.38 33.53 -34.23
C TRP A 208 0.55 33.95 -33.02
N SER A 209 -0.10 35.09 -33.15
CA SER A 209 -1.00 35.64 -32.13
C SER A 209 -2.43 35.52 -32.62
N THR A 210 -3.30 35.05 -31.74
CA THR A 210 -4.76 35.07 -31.85
C THR A 210 -5.36 36.08 -30.86
N GLY A 211 -4.52 36.92 -30.24
CA GLY A 211 -4.90 37.86 -29.18
C GLY A 211 -4.90 37.19 -27.80
N ALA A 212 -4.63 37.95 -26.75
CA ALA A 212 -4.61 37.41 -25.37
C ALA A 212 -6.00 36.88 -24.96
N ASP A 213 -6.01 35.90 -24.06
CA ASP A 213 -7.20 35.44 -23.35
C ASP A 213 -7.43 36.35 -22.12
N PRO A 214 -8.54 37.11 -22.04
CA PRO A 214 -8.82 38.08 -20.97
C PRO A 214 -9.07 37.49 -19.57
N GLY A 215 -9.16 36.16 -19.41
CA GLY A 215 -9.43 35.56 -18.10
C GLY A 215 -10.82 35.86 -17.52
N ARG A 216 -10.98 35.59 -16.22
CA ARG A 216 -12.26 35.68 -15.47
C ARG A 216 -12.84 37.09 -15.43
N ASN A 217 -11.99 38.11 -15.42
CA ASN A 217 -12.43 39.50 -15.30
C ASN A 217 -12.77 40.16 -16.64
N GLU A 218 -12.56 39.44 -17.76
CA GLU A 218 -12.82 39.90 -19.13
C GLU A 218 -12.08 41.21 -19.49
N THR A 219 -10.95 41.48 -18.84
CA THR A 219 -10.13 42.68 -19.02
C THR A 219 -8.76 42.27 -19.52
N ILE A 220 -8.33 42.86 -20.63
CA ILE A 220 -7.07 42.48 -21.27
C ILE A 220 -5.87 43.28 -20.73
N LEU A 221 -4.70 42.66 -20.80
CA LEU A 221 -3.39 43.17 -20.40
C LEU A 221 -3.27 43.43 -18.89
N ASP A 222 -3.89 42.56 -18.09
CA ASP A 222 -3.69 42.56 -16.65
C ASP A 222 -3.10 41.23 -16.12
N ALA A 223 -3.26 40.96 -14.83
CA ALA A 223 -2.67 39.78 -14.17
C ALA A 223 -3.57 38.54 -14.22
N ASP A 224 -4.83 38.68 -14.64
CA ASP A 224 -5.83 37.62 -14.80
C ASP A 224 -5.80 37.03 -16.22
N ASP A 225 -5.20 37.74 -17.19
CA ASP A 225 -4.95 37.24 -18.54
C ASP A 225 -4.31 35.84 -18.51
N LEU A 226 -4.86 34.95 -19.33
CA LEU A 226 -4.40 33.57 -19.40
C LEU A 226 -3.43 33.37 -20.57
N ASP A 227 -2.30 32.74 -20.25
CA ASP A 227 -1.31 32.25 -21.20
C ASP A 227 -1.48 30.74 -21.37
N LEU A 228 -1.69 30.27 -22.60
CA LEU A 228 -2.04 28.88 -22.89
C LEU A 228 -1.01 27.90 -22.32
N GLN A 229 0.28 28.19 -22.50
CA GLN A 229 1.34 27.29 -22.06
C GLN A 229 1.40 27.20 -20.53
N THR A 230 1.21 28.32 -19.84
CA THR A 230 1.11 28.40 -18.38
C THR A 230 -0.10 27.62 -17.87
N VAL A 231 -1.26 27.76 -18.53
CA VAL A 231 -2.48 27.04 -18.17
C VAL A 231 -2.32 25.53 -18.35
N LEU A 232 -1.76 25.07 -19.47
CA LEU A 232 -1.54 23.64 -19.72
C LEU A 232 -0.53 23.03 -18.73
N ALA A 233 0.52 23.78 -18.37
CA ALA A 233 1.48 23.34 -17.35
C ALA A 233 0.81 23.18 -15.97
N ALA A 234 -0.05 24.13 -15.58
CA ALA A 234 -0.81 24.06 -14.33
C ALA A 234 -1.89 22.97 -14.35
N MET A 235 -2.52 22.72 -15.50
CA MET A 235 -3.46 21.63 -15.73
C MET A 235 -2.78 20.27 -15.51
N ASN A 236 -1.59 20.06 -16.09
CA ASN A 236 -0.77 18.87 -15.86
C ASN A 236 -0.36 18.74 -14.38
N ALA A 237 0.08 19.82 -13.74
CA ALA A 237 0.43 19.82 -12.31
C ALA A 237 -0.76 19.47 -11.41
N SER A 238 -1.98 19.80 -11.85
CA SER A 238 -3.24 19.46 -11.16
C SER A 238 -3.77 18.06 -11.50
N GLY A 239 -3.04 17.31 -12.33
CA GLY A 239 -3.35 15.94 -12.72
C GLY A 239 -4.54 15.79 -13.67
N VAL A 240 -4.95 16.86 -14.36
CA VAL A 240 -6.04 16.83 -15.36
C VAL A 240 -5.46 16.53 -16.74
N THR A 241 -5.93 15.46 -17.36
CA THR A 241 -5.55 15.05 -18.72
C THR A 241 -6.50 15.68 -19.74
N LEU A 242 -5.95 16.44 -20.69
CA LEU A 242 -6.69 17.08 -21.78
C LEU A 242 -6.77 16.15 -22.99
N ILE A 243 -7.99 15.86 -23.44
CA ILE A 243 -8.27 15.19 -24.70
C ILE A 243 -8.98 16.19 -25.61
N GLU A 244 -8.48 16.35 -26.83
CA GLU A 244 -9.14 17.16 -27.86
C GLU A 244 -9.87 16.25 -28.86
N CYS A 245 -11.19 16.39 -28.93
CA CYS A 245 -12.05 15.84 -29.98
C CYS A 245 -12.26 16.90 -31.07
N HIS A 246 -11.32 16.97 -32.00
CA HIS A 246 -11.25 18.01 -33.02
C HIS A 246 -12.06 17.66 -34.27
N THR A 247 -12.84 18.58 -34.83
CA THR A 247 -13.75 18.19 -35.93
C THR A 247 -13.10 17.98 -37.30
N ALA A 248 -11.99 18.66 -37.60
CA ALA A 248 -11.31 18.54 -38.89
C ALA A 248 -9.87 19.07 -38.85
N ASP A 249 -8.99 18.50 -39.68
CA ASP A 249 -7.65 19.05 -39.91
C ASP A 249 -7.68 20.24 -40.89
N TRP A 250 -6.87 21.25 -40.63
CA TRP A 250 -6.67 22.40 -41.51
C TRP A 250 -5.24 22.95 -41.37
N THR A 251 -4.80 23.72 -42.39
CA THR A 251 -3.43 24.24 -42.44
C THR A 251 -3.30 25.58 -41.74
N THR A 252 -2.46 25.63 -40.71
CA THR A 252 -2.13 26.84 -39.94
C THR A 252 -1.35 27.87 -40.76
N PRO A 253 -1.23 29.13 -40.30
CA PRO A 253 -0.41 30.15 -40.96
C PRO A 253 1.07 29.76 -41.13
N SER A 254 1.59 28.87 -40.29
CA SER A 254 2.96 28.33 -40.40
C SER A 254 3.10 27.21 -41.44
N GLY A 255 1.99 26.77 -42.06
CA GLY A 255 1.97 25.68 -43.03
C GLY A 255 1.94 24.27 -42.43
N LEU A 256 1.80 24.16 -41.11
CA LEU A 256 1.65 22.89 -40.38
C LEU A 256 0.17 22.53 -40.23
N SER A 257 -0.12 21.26 -39.94
CA SER A 257 -1.46 20.82 -39.56
C SER A 257 -1.85 21.44 -38.23
N VAL A 258 -3.12 21.82 -38.05
CA VAL A 258 -3.62 22.25 -36.73
C VAL A 258 -3.54 21.09 -35.72
N LEU A 259 -3.61 19.84 -36.20
CA LEU A 259 -3.46 18.67 -35.35
C LEU A 259 -2.04 18.56 -34.78
N ASP A 260 -1.02 19.06 -35.46
CA ASP A 260 0.35 19.10 -34.90
C ASP A 260 0.41 20.03 -33.67
N TYR A 261 -0.40 21.10 -33.64
CA TYR A 261 -0.51 22.01 -32.50
C TYR A 261 -1.28 21.36 -31.36
N TRP A 262 -2.44 20.78 -31.65
CA TRP A 262 -3.26 20.08 -30.66
C TRP A 262 -2.56 18.85 -30.08
N ASP A 263 -1.81 18.08 -30.88
CA ASP A 263 -1.00 16.96 -30.41
C ASP A 263 0.06 17.44 -29.39
N TYR A 264 0.73 18.56 -29.70
CA TYR A 264 1.67 19.17 -28.77
C TYR A 264 1.00 19.63 -27.47
N TRP A 265 -0.11 20.39 -27.55
CA TRP A 265 -0.79 20.94 -26.37
C TRP A 265 -1.41 19.86 -25.48
N THR A 266 -2.13 18.91 -26.07
CA THR A 266 -2.73 17.78 -25.32
C THR A 266 -1.64 16.89 -24.70
N GLY A 267 -0.52 16.70 -25.41
CA GLY A 267 0.63 15.93 -24.96
C GLY A 267 1.30 16.47 -23.68
N ILE A 268 1.21 17.78 -23.39
CA ILE A 268 1.72 18.38 -22.14
C ILE A 268 1.05 17.75 -20.91
N THR A 269 -0.21 17.35 -21.04
CA THR A 269 -1.02 16.74 -19.95
C THR A 269 -1.06 15.21 -20.02
N GLY A 270 -0.34 14.62 -20.97
CA GLY A 270 -0.37 13.18 -21.26
C GLY A 270 -1.65 12.70 -21.97
N GLY A 271 -2.37 13.61 -22.62
CA GLY A 271 -3.56 13.29 -23.41
C GLY A 271 -3.26 13.17 -24.91
N GLY A 272 -4.25 13.47 -25.75
CA GLY A 272 -4.11 13.37 -27.20
C GLY A 272 -5.22 14.06 -27.98
N VAL A 273 -5.02 14.21 -29.29
CA VAL A 273 -5.99 14.75 -30.24
C VAL A 273 -6.59 13.64 -31.11
N TYR A 274 -7.92 13.70 -31.28
CA TYR A 274 -8.70 12.75 -32.05
C TYR A 274 -9.58 13.51 -33.03
N ILE A 275 -9.57 13.10 -34.31
CA ILE A 275 -10.55 13.63 -35.26
C ILE A 275 -11.91 13.03 -34.94
N THR A 276 -12.89 13.88 -34.64
CA THR A 276 -14.23 13.48 -34.21
C THR A 276 -15.29 14.12 -35.07
N THR A 277 -16.14 13.31 -35.69
CA THR A 277 -17.25 13.80 -36.52
C THR A 277 -18.59 13.45 -35.90
N ALA A 278 -19.67 14.12 -36.32
CA ALA A 278 -21.02 13.79 -35.86
C ALA A 278 -21.42 12.31 -36.14
N GLY A 279 -20.83 11.68 -37.16
CA GLY A 279 -21.10 10.28 -37.50
C GLY A 279 -20.26 9.25 -36.75
N THR A 280 -19.16 9.68 -36.11
CA THR A 280 -18.19 8.80 -35.43
C THR A 280 -18.04 9.13 -33.94
N LEU A 281 -18.77 10.14 -33.44
CA LEU A 281 -18.68 10.69 -32.09
C LEU A 281 -18.60 9.63 -30.99
N VAL A 282 -19.49 8.63 -31.03
CA VAL A 282 -19.54 7.59 -29.99
C VAL A 282 -18.24 6.81 -29.94
N ASP A 283 -17.81 6.27 -31.07
CA ASP A 283 -16.60 5.45 -31.17
C ASP A 283 -15.35 6.28 -30.82
N ASP A 284 -15.27 7.52 -31.33
CA ASP A 284 -14.11 8.38 -31.13
C ASP A 284 -13.97 8.80 -29.66
N VAL A 285 -15.07 9.21 -29.00
CA VAL A 285 -15.05 9.61 -27.59
C VAL A 285 -14.73 8.41 -26.71
N VAL A 286 -15.33 7.25 -26.96
CA VAL A 286 -15.05 6.04 -26.18
C VAL A 286 -13.58 5.63 -26.34
N ALA A 287 -13.05 5.65 -27.57
CA ALA A 287 -11.64 5.35 -27.81
C ALA A 287 -10.70 6.34 -27.11
N ALA A 288 -11.01 7.63 -27.19
CA ALA A 288 -10.20 8.69 -26.59
C ALA A 288 -10.18 8.58 -25.07
N VAL A 289 -11.34 8.42 -24.43
CA VAL A 289 -11.43 8.23 -22.97
C VAL A 289 -10.73 6.94 -22.55
N ASN A 290 -10.92 5.83 -23.25
CA ASN A 290 -10.23 4.59 -22.92
C ASN A 290 -8.70 4.73 -22.97
N ALA A 291 -8.17 5.46 -23.97
CA ALA A 291 -6.76 5.79 -24.00
C ALA A 291 -6.35 6.67 -22.81
N GLY A 292 -7.14 7.70 -22.49
CA GLY A 292 -6.93 8.56 -21.32
C GLY A 292 -7.08 7.85 -19.98
N LEU A 293 -7.86 6.78 -19.91
CA LEU A 293 -8.05 5.93 -18.73
C LEU A 293 -6.87 5.01 -18.49
N THR A 294 -6.02 4.72 -19.47
CA THR A 294 -4.86 3.86 -19.22
C THR A 294 -4.01 4.45 -18.09
N VAL A 295 -3.71 3.61 -17.09
CA VAL A 295 -2.86 4.04 -15.97
C VAL A 295 -1.47 4.31 -16.56
N PRO A 296 -0.85 5.48 -16.33
CA PRO A 296 0.56 5.63 -16.69
C PRO A 296 1.38 4.63 -15.86
N LYS A 297 2.59 4.27 -16.30
CA LYS A 297 3.48 3.43 -15.50
C LYS A 297 3.52 3.89 -14.04
N VAL A 298 3.35 2.95 -13.11
CA VAL A 298 3.39 3.23 -11.68
C VAL A 298 4.85 3.43 -11.29
N ASN A 299 5.15 4.57 -10.67
CA ASN A 299 6.51 4.95 -10.30
C ASN A 299 6.69 4.93 -8.78
N GLY A 300 7.77 4.29 -8.32
CA GLY A 300 8.09 4.21 -6.89
C GLY A 300 7.10 3.36 -6.10
N LEU A 301 6.60 2.26 -6.69
CA LEU A 301 5.76 1.30 -6.00
C LEU A 301 6.56 0.66 -4.85
N HIS A 302 6.08 0.75 -3.61
CA HIS A 302 6.72 0.23 -2.42
C HIS A 302 5.67 -0.27 -1.40
N LEU A 303 6.13 -0.98 -0.37
CA LEU A 303 5.29 -1.37 0.76
C LEU A 303 5.44 -0.36 1.89
N GLU A 304 4.33 0.15 2.40
CA GLU A 304 4.27 1.11 3.50
C GLU A 304 3.45 0.55 4.66
N ALA A 305 4.06 0.44 5.84
CA ALA A 305 3.36 0.05 7.06
C ALA A 305 2.64 1.23 7.70
N SER A 306 1.47 0.97 8.30
CA SER A 306 0.72 2.00 9.04
C SER A 306 1.55 2.57 10.19
N SER A 307 1.27 3.84 10.55
CA SER A 307 2.09 4.57 11.52
C SER A 307 2.26 3.85 12.87
N GLY A 308 3.49 3.82 13.36
CA GLY A 308 3.91 3.10 14.56
C GLY A 308 4.53 1.73 14.29
N PHE A 309 4.43 1.23 13.04
CA PHE A 309 4.95 -0.08 12.62
C PHE A 309 6.00 0.02 11.49
N GLU A 310 6.49 1.22 11.19
CA GLU A 310 7.45 1.46 10.11
C GLU A 310 8.75 0.68 10.30
N SER A 311 9.19 0.46 11.55
CA SER A 311 10.38 -0.34 11.86
C SER A 311 10.14 -1.85 11.85
N TRP A 312 8.88 -2.29 11.79
CA TRP A 312 8.53 -3.71 11.80
C TRP A 312 8.60 -4.32 10.40
N VAL A 313 8.47 -3.50 9.35
CA VAL A 313 8.32 -3.99 7.97
C VAL A 313 9.48 -3.51 7.11
N SER A 314 10.02 -4.43 6.33
CA SER A 314 10.98 -4.13 5.26
C SER A 314 10.70 -5.03 4.05
N SER A 315 11.22 -4.67 2.88
CA SER A 315 10.98 -5.46 1.67
C SER A 315 12.17 -5.49 0.71
N VAL A 316 12.24 -6.56 -0.08
CA VAL A 316 13.17 -6.69 -1.21
C VAL A 316 12.37 -6.99 -2.49
N PRO A 317 12.48 -6.16 -3.55
CA PRO A 317 13.16 -4.87 -3.56
C PRO A 317 12.45 -3.85 -2.65
N VAL A 318 13.14 -2.80 -2.22
CA VAL A 318 12.51 -1.74 -1.40
C VAL A 318 11.43 -1.00 -2.19
N LYS A 319 11.59 -0.91 -3.52
CA LYS A 319 10.63 -0.33 -4.44
C LYS A 319 10.83 -0.80 -5.88
N TYR A 320 9.82 -0.59 -6.71
CA TYR A 320 9.90 -0.62 -8.17
C TYR A 320 9.75 0.80 -8.73
N ASP A 321 10.69 1.21 -9.59
CA ASP A 321 10.67 2.56 -10.17
C ASP A 321 9.71 2.70 -11.37
N GLU A 322 9.44 1.62 -12.11
CA GLU A 322 8.43 1.59 -13.18
C GLU A 322 7.75 0.23 -13.22
N VAL A 323 6.43 0.21 -13.04
CA VAL A 323 5.58 -1.00 -13.20
C VAL A 323 4.51 -0.70 -14.23
N ASN A 324 4.34 -1.60 -15.20
CA ASN A 324 3.35 -1.39 -16.25
C ASN A 324 1.92 -1.70 -15.73
N PRO A 325 0.88 -1.05 -16.27
CA PRO A 325 -0.50 -1.45 -16.01
C PRO A 325 -0.73 -2.91 -16.40
N GLY A 326 -1.49 -3.64 -15.58
CA GLY A 326 -1.74 -5.07 -15.76
C GLY A 326 -0.59 -5.98 -15.33
N GLU A 327 0.54 -5.43 -14.87
CA GLU A 327 1.68 -6.18 -14.37
C GLU A 327 1.49 -6.56 -12.89
N THR A 328 1.94 -7.76 -12.55
CA THR A 328 2.09 -8.22 -11.16
C THR A 328 3.56 -8.27 -10.82
N VAL A 329 3.95 -7.61 -9.73
CA VAL A 329 5.31 -7.62 -9.20
C VAL A 329 5.34 -8.25 -7.81
N THR A 330 6.53 -8.68 -7.38
CA THR A 330 6.71 -9.41 -6.12
C THR A 330 7.63 -8.67 -5.16
N PHE A 331 7.21 -8.52 -3.92
CA PHE A 331 8.08 -8.12 -2.81
C PHE A 331 8.35 -9.32 -1.89
N GLU A 332 9.58 -9.54 -1.48
CA GLU A 332 9.89 -10.35 -0.29
C GLU A 332 9.73 -9.44 0.93
N GLU A 333 8.54 -9.45 1.53
CA GLU A 333 8.20 -8.72 2.75
C GLU A 333 8.81 -9.42 3.96
N THR A 334 9.54 -8.70 4.81
CA THR A 334 10.01 -9.16 6.11
C THR A 334 9.28 -8.41 7.22
N ILE A 335 8.62 -9.15 8.10
CA ILE A 335 8.01 -8.63 9.33
C ILE A 335 8.90 -9.05 10.49
N HIS A 336 9.48 -8.08 11.18
CA HIS A 336 10.41 -8.25 12.31
C HIS A 336 9.81 -7.65 13.57
N VAL A 337 9.80 -8.40 14.67
CA VAL A 337 9.39 -7.90 15.98
C VAL A 337 10.59 -7.18 16.62
N PRO A 338 10.51 -5.87 16.93
CA PRO A 338 11.60 -5.16 17.56
C PRO A 338 12.00 -5.75 18.92
N ASP A 339 13.26 -5.56 19.29
CA ASP A 339 13.77 -5.93 20.62
C ASP A 339 12.97 -5.24 21.74
N GLY A 340 12.75 -5.97 22.83
CA GLY A 340 12.00 -5.50 24.00
C GLY A 340 10.50 -5.32 23.78
N THR A 341 9.94 -5.77 22.65
CA THR A 341 8.49 -5.76 22.44
C THR A 341 7.82 -6.67 23.48
N VAL A 342 6.84 -6.14 24.21
CA VAL A 342 6.12 -6.91 25.23
C VAL A 342 5.09 -7.86 24.62
N SER A 343 4.77 -8.94 25.33
CA SER A 343 3.74 -9.89 24.93
C SER A 343 2.41 -9.20 24.62
N GLY A 344 1.75 -9.61 23.55
CA GLY A 344 0.47 -9.03 23.14
C GLY A 344 0.15 -9.25 21.67
N VAL A 345 -1.06 -8.85 21.28
CA VAL A 345 -1.50 -8.93 19.88
C VAL A 345 -1.37 -7.55 19.24
N TYR A 346 -0.61 -7.48 18.15
CA TYR A 346 -0.35 -6.28 17.38
C TYR A 346 -1.00 -6.41 16.01
N THR A 347 -1.87 -5.46 15.67
CA THR A 347 -2.56 -5.41 14.38
C THR A 347 -2.22 -4.13 13.65
N PHE A 348 -1.80 -4.24 12.40
CA PHE A 348 -1.44 -3.11 11.56
C PHE A 348 -1.70 -3.42 10.08
N THR A 349 -1.58 -2.40 9.24
CA THR A 349 -1.78 -2.52 7.79
C THR A 349 -0.47 -2.31 7.06
N VAL A 350 -0.24 -3.08 6.01
CA VAL A 350 0.82 -2.82 5.02
C VAL A 350 0.14 -2.55 3.68
N SER A 351 0.40 -1.38 3.09
CA SER A 351 -0.21 -0.94 1.84
C SER A 351 0.83 -0.89 0.74
N ALA A 352 0.47 -1.32 -0.46
CA ALA A 352 1.30 -1.09 -1.65
C ALA A 352 1.00 0.30 -2.21
N MET A 353 1.96 1.23 -2.14
CA MET A 353 1.77 2.64 -2.53
C MET A 353 2.76 3.10 -3.60
N ASP A 354 2.36 4.05 -4.45
CA ASP A 354 3.27 4.76 -5.36
C ASP A 354 3.83 6.05 -4.75
N ASN A 355 4.70 6.74 -5.50
CA ASN A 355 5.30 8.01 -5.07
C ASN A 355 4.30 9.19 -4.98
N LYS A 356 3.06 9.02 -5.45
CA LYS A 356 1.96 9.99 -5.36
C LYS A 356 0.98 9.67 -4.23
N GLY A 357 1.20 8.57 -3.49
CA GLY A 357 0.35 8.12 -2.39
C GLY A 357 -0.91 7.38 -2.83
N VAL A 358 -0.94 6.81 -4.04
CA VAL A 358 -2.03 5.94 -4.49
C VAL A 358 -1.81 4.53 -3.94
N SER A 359 -2.80 3.98 -3.22
CA SER A 359 -2.78 2.59 -2.75
C SER A 359 -3.30 1.62 -3.82
N TYR A 360 -2.59 0.51 -4.00
CA TYR A 360 -2.92 -0.59 -4.92
C TYR A 360 -3.39 -1.85 -4.18
N GLY A 361 -3.56 -1.77 -2.87
CA GLY A 361 -4.03 -2.86 -2.04
C GLY A 361 -3.47 -2.76 -0.62
N ASP A 362 -4.28 -3.21 0.32
CA ASP A 362 -3.95 -3.23 1.74
C ASP A 362 -3.91 -4.67 2.26
N GLN A 363 -2.89 -4.96 3.06
CA GLN A 363 -2.73 -6.21 3.76
C GLN A 363 -2.98 -6.00 5.25
N SER A 364 -3.80 -6.84 5.84
CA SER A 364 -3.97 -6.91 7.29
C SER A 364 -2.92 -7.82 7.92
N VAL A 365 -2.15 -7.30 8.87
CA VAL A 365 -1.14 -8.06 9.61
C VAL A 365 -1.57 -8.20 11.07
N THR A 366 -1.49 -9.42 11.61
CA THR A 366 -1.68 -9.71 13.04
C THR A 366 -0.49 -10.50 13.56
N ILE A 367 0.31 -9.89 14.43
CA ILE A 367 1.43 -10.57 15.10
C ILE A 367 1.08 -10.75 16.58
N THR A 368 1.06 -11.99 17.04
CA THR A 368 1.02 -12.29 18.47
C THR A 368 2.46 -12.38 18.95
N VAL A 369 2.88 -11.40 19.74
CA VAL A 369 4.19 -11.44 20.40
C VAL A 369 4.08 -12.28 21.65
N ILE A 370 4.94 -13.29 21.75
CA ILE A 370 5.06 -14.17 22.92
C ILE A 370 6.44 -13.94 23.51
N VAL A 371 6.50 -13.68 24.81
CA VAL A 371 7.74 -13.60 25.57
C VAL A 371 7.74 -14.78 26.51
N ASN A 372 8.73 -15.65 26.36
CA ASN A 372 8.92 -16.83 27.19
C ASN A 372 9.13 -16.44 28.67
N GLU A 373 8.43 -17.10 29.57
CA GLU A 373 8.60 -17.05 31.02
C GLU A 373 9.50 -18.21 31.47
N PRO A 374 10.40 -18.00 32.46
CA PRO A 374 11.26 -19.07 32.95
C PRO A 374 10.47 -20.10 33.79
N PRO A 375 11.01 -21.33 33.99
CA PRO A 375 10.37 -22.35 34.82
C PRO A 375 10.05 -21.87 36.24
N ASP A 376 8.85 -22.18 36.73
CA ASP A 376 8.41 -21.96 38.11
C ASP A 376 8.77 -23.17 38.99
N ILE A 377 9.63 -22.93 39.97
CA ILE A 377 10.11 -23.93 40.94
C ILE A 377 9.49 -23.75 42.34
N SER A 378 8.49 -22.88 42.50
CA SER A 378 7.93 -22.54 43.82
C SER A 378 7.25 -23.72 44.53
N ASP A 379 6.74 -24.69 43.78
CA ASP A 379 6.14 -25.93 44.27
C ASP A 379 7.08 -27.15 44.17
N ALA A 380 8.38 -26.92 43.89
CA ALA A 380 9.35 -27.99 43.74
C ALA A 380 9.52 -28.82 45.04
N HIS A 381 9.42 -30.14 44.92
CA HIS A 381 9.57 -31.08 46.03
C HIS A 381 10.17 -32.40 45.56
N PRO A 382 10.78 -33.20 46.45
CA PRO A 382 11.30 -34.52 46.05
C PRO A 382 10.13 -35.50 45.93
N SER A 383 10.24 -36.48 45.03
CA SER A 383 9.25 -37.56 44.91
C SER A 383 9.13 -38.43 46.16
N ILE A 384 10.18 -38.44 46.99
CA ILE A 384 10.18 -39.02 48.33
C ILE A 384 10.89 -38.05 49.28
N ASP A 385 10.15 -37.47 50.22
CA ASP A 385 10.65 -36.51 51.20
C ASP A 385 11.26 -37.18 52.45
N CYS A 386 10.97 -38.46 52.65
CA CYS A 386 11.25 -39.18 53.89
C CYS A 386 11.69 -40.63 53.65
N LEU A 387 12.92 -40.96 54.04
CA LEU A 387 13.56 -42.24 53.74
C LEU A 387 13.78 -43.10 54.99
N TRP A 388 13.30 -44.34 54.91
CA TRP A 388 13.49 -45.38 55.92
C TRP A 388 13.26 -46.77 55.31
N PRO A 389 13.93 -47.85 55.77
CA PRO A 389 14.98 -47.91 56.79
C PRO A 389 16.41 -47.75 56.22
N PRO A 390 17.40 -47.37 57.05
CA PRO A 390 18.82 -47.49 56.74
C PRO A 390 19.18 -48.94 56.38
N ASN A 391 19.55 -49.20 55.12
CA ASN A 391 19.71 -50.56 54.59
C ASN A 391 20.82 -50.67 53.52
N HIS A 392 21.63 -49.64 53.38
CA HIS A 392 22.74 -49.49 52.44
C HIS A 392 22.36 -49.49 50.96
N LYS A 393 21.08 -49.28 50.63
CA LYS A 393 20.61 -49.18 49.24
C LYS A 393 20.33 -47.72 48.88
N PHE A 394 20.64 -47.39 47.64
CA PHE A 394 20.21 -46.13 47.05
C PHE A 394 18.70 -46.16 46.76
N VAL A 395 18.09 -44.99 46.93
CA VAL A 395 16.73 -44.67 46.55
C VAL A 395 16.80 -43.49 45.60
N ASP A 396 16.15 -43.65 44.45
CA ASP A 396 16.09 -42.62 43.43
C ASP A 396 15.04 -41.57 43.82
N ILE A 397 15.42 -40.31 43.74
CA ILE A 397 14.66 -39.12 44.06
C ILE A 397 14.61 -38.24 42.81
N THR A 398 13.42 -38.08 42.28
CA THR A 398 13.12 -37.13 41.21
C THR A 398 12.62 -35.83 41.82
N ILE A 399 12.81 -34.72 41.11
CA ILE A 399 12.23 -33.43 41.48
C ILE A 399 10.87 -33.30 40.80
N GLU A 400 9.83 -33.10 41.58
CA GLU A 400 8.45 -32.94 41.14
C GLU A 400 7.94 -31.53 41.47
N GLY A 401 6.81 -31.12 40.89
CA GLY A 401 6.18 -29.82 41.16
C GLY A 401 6.83 -28.62 40.47
N VAL A 402 7.81 -28.85 39.59
CA VAL A 402 8.34 -27.80 38.70
C VAL A 402 7.43 -27.70 37.48
N THR A 403 6.99 -26.48 37.16
CA THR A 403 6.12 -26.20 36.02
C THR A 403 6.68 -25.05 35.18
N ASP A 404 6.14 -24.88 33.98
CA ASP A 404 6.43 -23.73 33.13
C ASP A 404 5.14 -22.95 32.85
N PRO A 405 5.08 -21.62 33.06
CA PRO A 405 3.88 -20.84 32.83
C PRO A 405 3.34 -20.88 31.39
N ASP A 406 4.24 -20.99 30.40
CA ASP A 406 3.90 -21.09 28.97
C ASP A 406 3.55 -22.54 28.57
N GLY A 407 3.81 -23.49 29.46
CA GLY A 407 3.54 -24.92 29.26
C GLY A 407 4.68 -25.65 28.55
N ASP A 408 5.86 -25.05 28.49
CA ASP A 408 7.04 -25.67 27.92
C ASP A 408 7.54 -26.86 28.75
N ASN A 409 8.26 -27.76 28.09
CA ASN A 409 8.75 -28.97 28.74
C ASN A 409 10.02 -28.68 29.55
N VAL A 410 9.91 -28.73 30.88
CA VAL A 410 11.05 -28.49 31.77
C VAL A 410 11.95 -29.73 31.90
N THR A 411 13.24 -29.51 31.71
CA THR A 411 14.30 -30.50 31.99
C THR A 411 14.96 -30.20 33.34
N ILE A 412 15.05 -31.21 34.20
CA ILE A 412 15.74 -31.12 35.49
C ILE A 412 17.16 -31.67 35.37
N THR A 413 18.12 -31.03 36.00
CA THR A 413 19.48 -31.55 36.18
C THR A 413 19.95 -31.35 37.61
N ILE A 414 20.28 -32.43 38.31
CA ILE A 414 20.87 -32.37 39.64
C ILE A 414 22.28 -31.83 39.53
N THR A 415 22.59 -30.78 40.28
CA THR A 415 23.90 -30.10 40.20
C THR A 415 24.73 -30.28 41.46
N ASN A 416 24.10 -30.53 42.61
CA ASN A 416 24.79 -30.74 43.86
C ASN A 416 23.91 -31.53 44.83
N ILE A 417 24.52 -32.34 45.69
CA ILE A 417 23.82 -33.02 46.78
C ILE A 417 24.67 -32.88 48.04
N THR A 418 24.14 -32.15 49.01
CA THR A 418 24.77 -31.96 50.31
C THR A 418 24.01 -32.69 51.40
N SER A 419 24.68 -32.85 52.54
CA SER A 419 24.13 -33.44 53.75
C SER A 419 24.60 -32.62 54.95
N ASP A 420 23.78 -32.62 56.00
CA ASP A 420 24.11 -32.00 57.27
C ASP A 420 24.98 -32.87 58.19
N GLU A 421 24.98 -34.18 57.97
CA GLU A 421 25.89 -35.14 58.58
C GLU A 421 26.96 -35.61 57.57
N PRO A 422 28.20 -35.92 58.00
CA PRO A 422 29.20 -36.52 57.12
C PRO A 422 28.85 -37.99 56.79
N THR A 423 29.30 -38.48 55.64
CA THR A 423 28.93 -39.79 55.10
C THR A 423 29.66 -40.95 55.79
N ALA A 424 30.84 -40.71 56.37
CA ALA A 424 31.65 -41.79 56.97
C ALA A 424 32.33 -41.44 58.30
N SER A 425 32.73 -40.19 58.53
CA SER A 425 33.67 -39.84 59.61
C SER A 425 33.08 -39.64 61.01
N ILE A 426 31.74 -39.50 61.14
CA ILE A 426 31.06 -39.32 62.42
C ILE A 426 30.78 -40.66 63.12
N ASP A 427 30.85 -40.68 64.46
CA ASP A 427 30.56 -41.87 65.24
C ASP A 427 29.08 -42.26 65.11
N GLY A 428 28.83 -43.51 64.73
CA GLY A 428 27.48 -44.01 64.43
C GLY A 428 27.12 -43.99 62.95
N ALA A 429 27.96 -43.46 62.05
CA ALA A 429 27.80 -43.64 60.60
C ALA A 429 28.19 -45.05 60.15
N GLY A 430 27.77 -45.44 58.94
CA GLY A 430 28.14 -46.72 58.31
C GLY A 430 29.63 -46.85 57.97
N GLY A 431 30.41 -45.75 58.10
CA GLY A 431 31.83 -45.66 57.79
C GLY A 431 32.15 -45.76 56.30
N ASP A 432 33.45 -45.68 55.94
CA ASP A 432 33.93 -45.62 54.54
C ASP A 432 33.39 -46.73 53.63
N LYS A 433 33.08 -47.90 54.20
CA LYS A 433 32.55 -49.05 53.45
C LYS A 433 31.15 -48.81 52.89
N HIS A 434 30.39 -47.93 53.52
CA HIS A 434 28.99 -47.65 53.24
C HIS A 434 28.77 -46.18 52.80
N ALA A 435 29.84 -45.48 52.40
CA ALA A 435 29.82 -44.15 51.78
C ALA A 435 30.31 -44.21 50.31
N PRO A 436 30.10 -43.18 49.46
CA PRO A 436 29.26 -42.00 49.70
C PRO A 436 27.77 -42.38 49.79
N ASP A 437 26.96 -41.45 50.29
CA ASP A 437 25.53 -41.67 50.52
C ASP A 437 24.62 -40.98 49.50
N ALA A 438 25.19 -40.26 48.53
CA ALA A 438 24.51 -39.72 47.38
C ALA A 438 25.26 -39.98 46.07
N ASP A 439 24.53 -40.00 44.96
CA ASP A 439 25.01 -40.04 43.57
C ASP A 439 23.97 -39.35 42.66
N GLY A 440 24.24 -39.26 41.35
CA GLY A 440 23.29 -38.74 40.36
C GLY A 440 23.49 -37.26 39.99
N VAL A 441 24.55 -36.61 40.47
CA VAL A 441 24.91 -35.28 39.98
C VAL A 441 25.22 -35.32 38.48
N GLY A 442 24.59 -34.43 37.71
CA GLY A 442 24.64 -34.37 36.26
C GLY A 442 23.55 -35.14 35.54
N THR A 443 22.62 -35.79 36.25
CA THR A 443 21.44 -36.48 35.69
C THR A 443 20.14 -35.77 36.10
N ASP A 444 18.98 -36.28 35.71
CA ASP A 444 17.66 -35.80 36.15
C ASP A 444 17.20 -36.36 37.50
N THR A 445 17.99 -37.27 38.09
CA THR A 445 17.58 -38.08 39.24
C THR A 445 18.72 -38.15 40.25
N ALA A 446 18.46 -37.71 41.48
CA ALA A 446 19.38 -37.89 42.60
C ALA A 446 19.18 -39.29 43.20
N SER A 447 20.26 -39.98 43.56
CA SER A 447 20.17 -41.27 44.26
C SER A 447 20.78 -41.10 45.65
N VAL A 448 19.97 -41.17 46.71
CA VAL A 448 20.44 -41.03 48.10
C VAL A 448 20.17 -42.28 48.91
N ARG A 449 20.94 -42.53 49.96
CA ARG A 449 20.68 -43.62 50.89
C ARG A 449 19.96 -43.13 52.13
N ALA A 450 19.12 -43.99 52.70
CA ALA A 450 18.54 -43.79 54.02
C ALA A 450 19.58 -43.96 55.16
N GLU A 451 20.87 -43.68 54.91
CA GLU A 451 21.92 -43.72 55.92
C GLU A 451 21.97 -42.42 56.71
N ARG A 452 22.30 -42.54 57.99
CA ARG A 452 22.47 -41.45 58.96
C ARG A 452 23.36 -41.93 60.10
N SER A 453 23.86 -41.01 60.93
CA SER A 453 24.50 -41.36 62.19
C SER A 453 23.48 -41.92 63.17
N GLY A 454 23.78 -43.09 63.75
CA GLY A 454 23.01 -43.70 64.84
C GLY A 454 22.92 -42.88 66.13
N ASN A 455 23.73 -41.82 66.28
CA ASN A 455 23.88 -41.04 67.51
C ASN A 455 23.37 -39.58 67.41
N GLU A 456 22.98 -39.12 66.22
CA GLU A 456 22.54 -37.74 65.97
C GLU A 456 21.00 -37.66 65.84
N ASP A 457 20.46 -36.55 65.32
CA ASP A 457 19.01 -36.27 65.20
C ASP A 457 18.40 -36.67 63.83
N GLY A 458 19.19 -37.28 62.96
CA GLY A 458 18.77 -37.78 61.66
C GLY A 458 19.17 -36.84 60.53
N ARG A 459 19.51 -37.41 59.38
CA ARG A 459 20.12 -36.69 58.27
C ARG A 459 19.11 -35.91 57.44
N VAL A 460 19.52 -34.75 56.95
CA VAL A 460 18.85 -33.98 55.90
C VAL A 460 19.78 -33.81 54.71
N TYR A 461 19.40 -34.40 53.57
CA TYR A 461 20.01 -34.07 52.30
C TYR A 461 19.37 -32.81 51.72
N GLU A 462 20.19 -31.93 51.15
CA GLU A 462 19.74 -30.86 50.25
C GLU A 462 20.22 -31.17 48.83
N ILE A 463 19.26 -31.33 47.92
CA ILE A 463 19.49 -31.62 46.51
C ILE A 463 19.30 -30.32 45.75
N THR A 464 20.39 -29.78 45.19
CA THR A 464 20.35 -28.62 44.30
C THR A 464 20.13 -29.09 42.86
N PHE A 465 19.19 -28.46 42.16
CA PHE A 465 18.86 -28.77 40.77
C PHE A 465 18.78 -27.51 39.91
N LEU A 466 18.96 -27.69 38.60
CA LEU A 466 18.64 -26.72 37.56
C LEU A 466 17.36 -27.15 36.85
N ALA A 467 16.42 -26.24 36.70
CA ALA A 467 15.25 -26.37 35.84
C ALA A 467 15.45 -25.52 34.58
N SER A 468 15.32 -26.13 33.40
CA SER A 468 15.51 -25.47 32.11
C SER A 468 14.39 -25.80 31.13
N ASP A 469 13.81 -24.79 30.50
CA ASP A 469 12.88 -24.89 29.36
C ASP A 469 13.63 -24.97 28.01
N GLY A 470 14.94 -24.71 27.99
CA GLY A 470 15.77 -24.65 26.78
C GLY A 470 15.69 -23.32 26.00
N ILE A 471 14.96 -22.33 26.52
CA ILE A 471 14.72 -21.03 25.89
C ILE A 471 15.33 -19.90 26.74
N ASN A 472 15.00 -19.85 28.03
CA ASN A 472 15.58 -18.91 28.98
C ASN A 472 16.80 -19.48 29.71
N GLU A 473 17.45 -18.63 30.52
CA GLU A 473 18.48 -19.08 31.46
C GLU A 473 17.84 -20.00 32.52
N PRO A 474 18.46 -21.15 32.84
CA PRO A 474 17.89 -22.09 33.81
C PRO A 474 17.73 -21.51 35.22
N VAL A 475 16.68 -21.94 35.91
CA VAL A 475 16.40 -21.56 37.31
C VAL A 475 17.02 -22.58 38.27
N VAL A 476 17.75 -22.10 39.27
CA VAL A 476 18.34 -22.95 40.33
C VAL A 476 17.34 -23.12 41.46
N GLY A 477 17.11 -24.36 41.89
CA GLY A 477 16.28 -24.70 43.05
C GLY A 477 16.94 -25.71 43.98
N THR A 478 16.36 -25.87 45.16
CA THR A 478 16.78 -26.87 46.17
C THR A 478 15.57 -27.59 46.75
N VAL A 479 15.69 -28.89 46.97
CA VAL A 479 14.71 -29.67 47.75
C VAL A 479 15.41 -30.43 48.87
N GLN A 480 14.68 -30.78 49.93
CA GLN A 480 15.23 -31.52 51.07
C GLN A 480 14.65 -32.92 51.19
N VAL A 481 15.52 -33.91 51.44
CA VAL A 481 15.13 -35.30 51.72
C VAL A 481 15.63 -35.68 53.10
N LYS A 482 14.74 -36.22 53.94
CA LYS A 482 14.99 -36.49 55.35
C LYS A 482 15.15 -37.98 55.63
N VAL A 483 16.08 -38.30 56.51
CA VAL A 483 16.31 -39.64 57.06
C VAL A 483 16.13 -39.54 58.58
N PRO A 484 14.96 -39.91 59.12
CA PRO A 484 14.68 -39.71 60.54
C PRO A 484 15.52 -40.63 61.44
N TYR A 485 15.69 -40.20 62.69
CA TYR A 485 16.36 -41.00 63.72
C TYR A 485 15.63 -42.33 63.99
N ASP A 486 14.30 -42.34 64.06
CA ASP A 486 13.55 -43.56 64.35
C ASP A 486 12.28 -43.69 63.53
N GLN A 487 11.60 -44.83 63.71
CA GLN A 487 10.34 -45.15 63.04
C GLN A 487 9.12 -44.70 63.86
N SER A 488 9.23 -43.68 64.71
CA SER A 488 8.11 -43.20 65.55
C SER A 488 6.91 -42.67 64.74
N GLY A 489 7.07 -42.51 63.42
CA GLY A 489 6.01 -42.20 62.46
C GLY A 489 5.99 -40.75 62.00
N GLU A 490 6.71 -39.86 62.69
CA GLU A 490 6.98 -38.50 62.23
C GLU A 490 8.38 -38.47 61.58
N CYS A 491 8.46 -37.96 60.36
CA CYS A 491 9.72 -37.83 59.63
C CYS A 491 10.50 -36.59 60.11
N VAL A 492 11.00 -36.69 61.33
CA VAL A 492 11.73 -35.62 61.99
C VAL A 492 13.23 -35.86 61.81
N SER A 493 13.87 -34.86 61.19
CA SER A 493 15.31 -34.68 61.07
C SER A 493 15.56 -33.18 61.21
N ILE A 494 16.63 -32.78 61.91
CA ILE A 494 16.94 -31.37 62.14
C ILE A 494 18.11 -31.02 61.21
N ASP A 495 17.85 -30.19 60.20
CA ASP A 495 18.93 -29.69 59.33
C ASP A 495 19.91 -28.84 60.15
N SER A 496 21.04 -29.45 60.50
CA SER A 496 22.11 -28.83 61.27
C SER A 496 23.11 -28.05 60.39
N GLY A 497 22.84 -27.99 59.08
CA GLY A 497 23.58 -27.22 58.09
C GLY A 497 24.28 -28.12 57.08
N GLN A 498 24.07 -27.83 55.80
CA GLN A 498 24.52 -28.57 54.61
C GLN A 498 26.05 -28.51 54.37
N ASN A 499 26.82 -29.03 55.32
CA ASN A 499 28.28 -28.85 55.39
C ASN A 499 29.09 -29.89 54.61
N TYR A 500 28.46 -30.99 54.18
CA TYR A 500 29.15 -32.14 53.60
C TYR A 500 28.64 -32.43 52.19
N ASP A 501 29.57 -32.69 51.26
CA ASP A 501 29.25 -33.20 49.94
C ASP A 501 28.84 -34.67 50.07
N ALA A 502 27.55 -34.98 49.94
CA ALA A 502 27.02 -36.31 50.14
C ALA A 502 27.50 -37.31 49.07
N THR A 503 28.05 -36.82 47.96
CA THR A 503 28.62 -37.63 46.87
C THR A 503 30.07 -38.06 47.13
N GLN A 504 30.67 -37.58 48.22
CA GLN A 504 32.03 -37.91 48.63
C GLN A 504 32.05 -38.72 49.93
N ILE A 505 33.18 -39.38 50.18
CA ILE A 505 33.49 -40.00 51.48
C ILE A 505 34.11 -38.91 52.36
N ASN A 506 33.41 -38.51 53.44
CA ASN A 506 33.86 -37.43 54.34
C ASN A 506 33.57 -37.70 55.81
#